data_AF-A0A832WTJ5-F1
#
_entry.id   AF-A0A832WTJ5-F1
#
_cell.length_a   1.000
_cell.length_b   1.000
_cell.length_c   1.000
_cell.angle_alpha   90.00
_cell.angle_beta   90.00
_cell.angle_gamma   90.00
#
_symmetry.space_group_name_H-M   'P 1'
#
loop_
_entity.id
_entity.type
_entity.pdbx_description
1 polymer ?
#
loop_
_entity_poly.entity_id
_entity_poly.type
_entity_poly.pdbx_seq_one_letter_code
_entity_poly.pdbx_strand_id
1 'polypeptide(L)' 'MVSQSTYKRIPVSPTTWEKLSLIKKPGETFDQLISDLVAEREKRDIIRHAMHVSEEGEYLSLDEARDAWGLDED' A
#
# COMPACT_ATOMS: atom_id res chain seq x y z
N MET A 1 15.56 -10.38 27.15
CA MET A 1 14.86 -9.09 27.33
C MET A 1 13.62 -9.13 26.48
N VAL A 2 12.41 -9.09 27.06
CA VAL A 2 11.17 -9.08 26.28
C VAL A 2 10.91 -7.61 25.93
N SER A 3 11.03 -7.25 24.66
CA SER A 3 10.67 -5.91 24.18
C SER A 3 9.20 -5.66 24.50
N GLN A 4 8.92 -4.62 25.26
CA GLN A 4 7.58 -4.21 25.63
C GLN A 4 6.85 -3.73 24.36
N SER A 5 6.07 -4.61 23.72
CA SER A 5 5.20 -4.23 22.60
C SER A 5 4.03 -3.42 23.15
N THR A 6 4.09 -2.09 23.02
CA THR A 6 2.95 -1.22 23.34
C THR A 6 1.87 -1.40 22.27
N TYR A 7 0.86 -2.22 22.57
CA TYR A 7 -0.30 -2.37 21.70
C TYR A 7 -1.08 -1.05 21.62
N LYS A 8 -1.28 -0.54 20.40
CA LYS A 8 -2.16 0.61 20.14
C LYS A 8 -3.58 0.09 19.90
N ARG A 9 -4.57 0.75 20.49
CA ARG A 9 -6.00 0.43 20.28
C ARG A 9 -6.51 1.19 19.07
N ILE A 10 -7.16 0.47 18.15
CA ILE A 10 -7.85 1.06 17.00
C ILE A 10 -9.36 0.96 17.29
N PRO A 11 -10.06 2.06 17.55
CA PRO A 11 -11.51 2.01 17.71
C PRO A 11 -12.14 1.67 16.36
N VAL A 12 -13.05 0.70 16.35
CA VAL A 12 -13.80 0.30 15.17
C VAL A 12 -15.29 0.23 15.51
N SER A 13 -16.14 0.44 14.50
CA SER A 13 -17.58 0.21 14.66
C SER A 13 -17.86 -1.29 14.82
N PRO A 14 -19.00 -1.67 15.44
CA PRO A 14 -19.41 -3.08 15.52
C PRO A 14 -19.50 -3.74 14.15
N THR A 15 -19.97 -3.00 13.14
CA THR A 15 -20.10 -3.48 11.76
C THR A 15 -18.75 -3.75 11.09
N THR A 16 -17.75 -2.91 11.33
CA THR A 16 -16.38 -3.14 10.84
C THR A 16 -15.76 -4.32 11.56
N TRP A 17 -15.97 -4.43 12.88
CA TRP A 17 -15.48 -5.57 13.68
C TRP A 17 -16.00 -6.91 13.18
N GLU A 18 -17.30 -6.99 12.88
CA GLU A 18 -17.93 -8.20 12.32
C GLU A 18 -17.31 -8.56 10.97
N LYS A 19 -17.17 -7.59 10.05
CA LYS A 19 -16.55 -7.80 8.74
C LYS A 19 -15.12 -8.30 8.85
N LEU A 20 -14.30 -7.68 9.71
CA LEU A 20 -12.93 -8.11 9.96
C LEU A 20 -12.89 -9.55 10.50
N SER A 21 -13.82 -9.90 11.39
CA SER A 21 -13.90 -11.25 11.98
C SER A 21 -14.28 -12.31 10.94
N LEU A 22 -15.12 -11.97 9.96
CA LEU A 22 -15.54 -12.90 8.89
C LEU A 22 -14.43 -13.20 7.88
N ILE A 23 -13.57 -12.23 7.59
CA ILE A 23 -12.50 -12.39 6.60
C ILE A 23 -11.20 -12.93 7.22
N LYS A 24 -11.07 -12.87 8.55
CA LYS A 24 -9.88 -13.35 9.26
C LYS A 24 -9.75 -14.87 9.10
N LYS A 25 -8.55 -15.33 8.73
CA LYS A 25 -8.26 -16.76 8.58
C LYS A 25 -8.11 -17.47 9.94
N PRO A 26 -8.33 -18.80 10.01
CA PRO A 26 -8.03 -19.56 11.22
C PRO A 26 -6.56 -19.40 11.63
N GLY A 27 -6.32 -19.08 12.90
CA GLY A 27 -4.96 -18.89 13.44
C GLY A 27 -4.31 -17.52 13.17
N GLU A 28 -4.91 -16.69 12.32
CA GLU A 28 -4.41 -15.35 12.01
C GLU A 28 -4.78 -14.35 13.11
N THR A 29 -3.94 -13.34 13.36
CA THR A 29 -4.24 -12.23 14.27
C THR A 29 -4.86 -11.06 13.51
N PHE A 30 -5.58 -10.17 14.20
CA PHE A 30 -6.10 -8.95 13.55
C PHE A 30 -4.99 -8.04 13.05
N ASP A 31 -3.83 -8.04 13.69
CA ASP A 31 -2.66 -7.27 13.25
C ASP A 31 -2.13 -7.74 11.88
N GLN A 32 -2.06 -9.07 11.68
CA GLN A 32 -1.72 -9.69 10.40
C GLN A 32 -2.76 -9.36 9.33
N LEU A 33 -4.06 -9.55 9.63
CA LEU A 33 -5.12 -9.21 8.69
C LEU A 33 -5.08 -7.73 8.29
N ILE A 34 -4.89 -6.82 9.24
CA ILE A 34 -4.80 -5.37 8.96
C ILE A 34 -3.57 -5.07 8.11
N SER A 35 -2.42 -5.68 8.39
CA SER A 35 -1.21 -5.53 7.56
C SER A 35 -1.43 -5.98 6.12
N ASP A 36 -2.09 -7.12 5.92
CA ASP A 36 -2.44 -7.62 4.59
C ASP A 36 -3.39 -6.67 3.86
N LEU A 37 -4.41 -6.15 4.55
CA LEU A 37 -5.34 -5.17 3.98
C LEU A 37 -4.65 -3.85 3.59
N VAL A 38 -3.66 -3.40 4.37
CA VAL A 38 -2.84 -2.23 4.06
C VAL A 38 -2.02 -2.47 2.80
N ALA A 39 -1.30 -3.59 2.72
CA ALA A 39 -0.50 -3.94 1.54
C ALA A 39 -1.37 -4.02 0.27
N GLU A 40 -2.56 -4.63 0.37
CA GLU A 40 -3.51 -4.70 -0.73
C GLU A 40 -4.09 -3.32 -1.12
N ARG A 41 -4.16 -2.37 -0.19
CA ARG A 41 -4.56 -0.98 -0.51
C ARG A 41 -3.45 -0.25 -1.24
N GLU A 42 -2.21 -0.35 -0.76
CA GLU A 42 -1.04 0.26 -1.39
C GLU A 42 -0.85 -0.24 -2.82
N LYS A 43 -0.96 -1.55 -3.04
CA LYS A 43 -0.90 -2.15 -4.38
C LYS A 43 -1.96 -1.58 -5.32
N ARG A 44 -3.21 -1.43 -4.85
CA ARG A 44 -4.29 -0.83 -5.65
C ARG A 44 -4.02 0.64 -5.95
N ASP A 45 -3.44 1.37 -5.01
CA ASP A 45 -3.12 2.78 -5.20
C ASP A 45 -1.98 2.96 -6.23
N ILE A 46 -0.96 2.09 -6.21
CA ILE A 46 0.08 2.03 -7.25
C ILE A 46 -0.53 1.75 -8.62
N ILE A 47 -1.38 0.73 -8.72
CA ILE A 47 -2.02 0.37 -10.00
C ILE A 47 -2.88 1.52 -10.50
N ARG A 48 -3.69 2.15 -9.63
CA ARG A 48 -4.53 3.29 -10.02
C ARG A 48 -3.69 4.47 -10.49
N HIS A 49 -2.58 4.75 -9.80
CA HIS A 49 -1.68 5.81 -10.20
C HIS A 49 -1.03 5.54 -11.56
N ALA A 50 -0.52 4.32 -11.76
CA ALA A 50 0.05 3.91 -13.04
C ALA A 50 -0.96 4.00 -14.18
N MET A 51 -2.22 3.59 -13.95
CA MET A 51 -3.30 3.74 -14.94
C MET A 51 -3.61 5.20 -15.25
N HIS A 52 -3.68 6.06 -14.22
CA HIS A 52 -3.93 7.49 -14.43
C HIS A 52 -2.80 8.15 -15.22
N VAL A 53 -1.54 7.87 -14.87
CA VAL A 53 -0.39 8.30 -15.69
C VAL A 53 -0.50 7.71 -17.10
N SER A 54 -0.90 6.44 -17.23
CA SER A 54 -1.10 5.77 -18.52
C SER A 54 -2.05 6.54 -19.46
N GLU A 55 -3.16 7.04 -18.90
CA GLU A 55 -4.28 7.65 -19.63
C GLU A 55 -4.11 9.15 -19.86
N GLU A 56 -3.56 9.88 -18.89
CA GLU A 56 -3.55 11.35 -18.88
C GLU A 56 -2.14 11.95 -18.88
N GLY A 57 -1.09 11.12 -18.78
CA GLY A 57 0.29 11.58 -18.70
C GLY A 57 0.85 12.09 -20.02
N GLU A 58 1.67 13.13 -19.93
CA GLU A 58 2.63 13.47 -21.00
C GLU A 58 3.89 12.62 -20.82
N TYR A 59 4.32 11.97 -21.89
CA TYR A 59 5.50 11.11 -21.90
C TYR A 59 6.64 11.81 -22.58
N LEU A 60 7.81 11.70 -21.97
CA LEU A 60 9.07 12.02 -22.62
C LEU A 60 9.62 10.75 -23.29
N SER A 61 10.27 10.93 -24.43
CA SER A 61 11.16 9.89 -24.95
C SER A 61 12.31 9.62 -23.98
N LEU A 62 12.98 8.47 -24.14
CA LEU A 62 14.11 8.12 -23.28
C LEU A 62 15.27 9.11 -23.38
N ASP A 63 15.49 9.70 -24.55
CA ASP A 63 16.52 10.74 -24.74
C ASP A 63 16.14 12.03 -24.00
N GLU A 64 14.90 12.50 -24.15
CA GLU A 64 14.40 13.68 -23.42
C GLU A 64 14.41 13.47 -21.90
N ALA A 65 14.10 12.26 -21.42
CA ALA A 65 14.15 11.93 -20.01
C ALA A 65 15.59 11.85 -19.47
N ARG A 66 16.53 11.30 -20.26
CA ARG A 66 17.96 11.25 -19.91
C ARG A 66 18.53 12.65 -19.71
N ASP A 67 18.23 13.56 -20.65
CA ASP A 67 18.64 14.96 -20.60
C ASP A 67 17.97 15.68 -19.40
N ALA A 68 16.67 15.47 -19.19
CA ALA A 68 15.91 16.12 -18.11
C ALA A 68 16.32 15.68 -16.70
N TRP A 69 16.78 14.44 -16.53
CA TRP A 69 17.21 13.90 -15.23
C TRP A 69 18.72 13.99 -14.99
N GLY A 70 19.48 14.54 -15.95
CA GLY A 70 20.93 14.67 -15.84
C GLY A 70 21.63 13.32 -15.71
N LEU A 71 21.13 12.30 -16.43
CA LEU A 71 21.68 10.94 -16.45
C LEU A 71 22.72 10.77 -17.57
N ASP A 72 23.38 11.85 -18.00
CA ASP A 72 24.49 11.75 -18.95
C ASP A 72 25.59 10.88 -18.31
N GLU A 73 25.95 9.79 -18.99
CA GLU A 73 26.98 8.83 -18.55
C GLU A 73 28.34 9.54 -18.35
N ASP A 74 28.96 9.35 -17.19
CA ASP A 74 30.42 9.49 -17.01
C ASP A 74 31.17 8.35 -17.72
#